data_AF-A0A1E3IQ59-F1
#
_entry.id   AF-A0A1E3IQ59-F1
#
_cell.length_a   1.000
_cell.length_b   1.000
_cell.length_c   1.000
_cell.angle_alpha   90.00
_cell.angle_beta   90.00
_cell.angle_gamma   90.00
#
_symmetry.space_group_name_H-M   'P 1'
#
loop_
_entity.id
_entity.type
_entity.pdbx_description
1 polymer ?
#
loop_
_entity_poly.entity_id
_entity_poly.type
_entity_poly.pdbx_seq_one_letter_code
_entity_poly.pdbx_strand_id
1 'polypeptide(L)'
;MSRLIVETENNPNQPRFLEGNPLLSYLECAAEYGDMDESLRAQIREKECWPALADEFGQDRILQTFLKTTQAVDIFNGGIKYNALPEMDFFEATQNTLKRLDKILRPLAAEYNMSFASFGETPTTDENLIQLDTMGIRLEPAPITLPTGHAWDLMGGTIKHIFPGAVVVPSGMTTFADTQYFWNVATHIYRFAPASLEIIKNYHTVDERIHVDASMSTIQFFYKVMRNSVGWQSP
;
A
#
# COMPACT_ATOMS: atom_id res chain seq x y z
N MET A 1 26.60 -10.33 1.07
CA MET A 1 25.41 -10.28 0.19
C MET A 1 24.24 -11.10 0.75
N SER A 2 24.27 -12.44 0.75
CA SER A 2 23.16 -13.26 1.31
C SER A 2 22.78 -12.90 2.74
N ARG A 3 23.76 -12.55 3.59
CA ARG A 3 23.52 -12.06 4.95
C ARG A 3 22.76 -10.73 5.01
N LEU A 4 22.96 -9.82 4.06
CA LEU A 4 22.23 -8.54 4.01
C LEU A 4 20.75 -8.76 3.70
N ILE A 5 20.46 -9.69 2.78
CA ILE A 5 19.10 -10.11 2.44
C ILE A 5 18.44 -10.75 3.67
N VAL A 6 19.11 -11.73 4.29
CA VAL A 6 18.60 -12.39 5.49
C VAL A 6 18.34 -11.39 6.61
N GLU A 7 19.23 -10.42 6.82
CA GLU A 7 19.05 -9.39 7.83
C GLU A 7 17.86 -8.48 7.51
N THR A 8 17.65 -8.16 6.24
CA THR A 8 16.51 -7.37 5.80
C THR A 8 15.20 -8.12 6.04
N GLU A 9 15.14 -9.40 5.68
CA GLU A 9 13.98 -10.28 5.84
C GLU A 9 13.67 -10.62 7.31
N ASN A 10 14.69 -10.75 8.16
CA ASN A 10 14.52 -11.00 9.60
C ASN A 10 14.06 -9.77 10.39
N ASN A 11 14.13 -8.57 9.79
CA ASN A 11 13.77 -7.32 10.44
C ASN A 11 12.63 -6.58 9.68
N PRO A 12 11.47 -7.20 9.41
CA PRO A 12 10.40 -6.57 8.64
C PRO A 12 9.75 -5.43 9.44
N ASN A 13 9.02 -4.56 8.72
CA ASN A 13 8.13 -3.60 9.38
C ASN A 13 7.08 -4.35 10.20
N GLN A 14 6.78 -3.84 11.39
CA GLN A 14 5.77 -4.42 12.27
C GLN A 14 4.38 -3.85 11.95
N PRO A 15 3.32 -4.68 11.97
CA PRO A 15 1.97 -4.21 11.75
C PRO A 15 1.55 -3.27 12.88
N ARG A 16 0.90 -2.16 12.53
CA ARG A 16 0.34 -1.23 13.52
C ARG A 16 -0.85 -0.47 12.95
N PHE A 17 -1.87 -0.27 13.78
CA PHE A 17 -2.87 0.74 13.49
C PHE A 17 -2.31 2.12 13.79
N LEU A 18 -2.55 3.04 12.86
CA LEU A 18 -2.27 4.46 13.00
C LEU A 18 -3.58 5.21 12.91
N GLU A 19 -3.64 6.35 13.59
CA GLU A 19 -4.76 7.26 13.41
C GLU A 19 -4.81 7.72 11.95
N GLY A 20 -6.00 7.68 11.34
CA GLY A 20 -6.18 7.92 9.91
C GLY A 20 -5.82 6.73 9.00
N ASN A 21 -5.51 5.55 9.54
CA ASN A 21 -5.33 4.35 8.73
C ASN A 21 -6.64 4.00 7.98
N PRO A 22 -6.62 3.84 6.64
CA PRO A 22 -7.83 3.53 5.88
C PRO A 22 -8.54 2.24 6.29
N LEU A 23 -7.81 1.21 6.74
CA LEU A 23 -8.41 -0.02 7.25
C LEU A 23 -9.14 0.24 8.57
N LEU A 24 -8.60 1.10 9.44
CA LEU A 24 -9.29 1.47 10.67
C LEU A 24 -10.61 2.18 10.37
N SER A 25 -10.61 3.16 9.47
CA SER A 25 -11.84 3.85 9.06
C SER A 25 -12.86 2.89 8.42
N TYR A 26 -12.38 1.89 7.68
CA TYR A 26 -13.22 0.83 7.15
C TYR A 26 -13.87 0.02 8.29
N LEU A 27 -13.07 -0.43 9.25
CA LEU A 27 -13.50 -1.25 10.38
C LEU A 27 -14.47 -0.49 11.29
N GLU A 28 -14.24 0.79 11.55
CA GLU A 28 -15.15 1.65 12.32
C GLU A 28 -16.52 1.76 11.65
N CYS A 29 -16.55 1.90 10.32
CA CYS A 29 -17.79 1.94 9.56
C CYS A 29 -18.50 0.57 9.55
N ALA A 30 -17.74 -0.52 9.37
CA ALA A 30 -18.28 -1.88 9.44
C ALA A 30 -18.81 -2.21 10.85
N ALA A 31 -18.18 -1.69 11.89
CA ALA A 31 -18.62 -1.83 13.27
C ALA A 31 -19.96 -1.13 13.53
N GLU A 32 -20.24 -0.02 12.84
CA GLU A 32 -21.48 0.76 13.00
C GLU A 32 -22.63 0.26 12.12
N TYR A 33 -22.35 -0.09 10.86
CA TYR A 33 -23.39 -0.38 9.86
C TYR A 33 -23.41 -1.83 9.38
N GLY A 34 -22.38 -2.61 9.70
CA GLY A 34 -22.22 -3.99 9.27
C GLY A 34 -22.59 -5.01 10.34
N ASP A 35 -22.61 -6.27 9.91
CA ASP A 35 -22.68 -7.41 10.81
C ASP A 35 -21.26 -7.73 11.29
N MET A 36 -21.01 -7.52 12.58
CA MET A 36 -19.71 -7.67 13.21
C MET A 36 -19.90 -8.15 14.64
N ASP A 37 -19.02 -9.07 15.05
CA ASP A 37 -18.93 -9.56 16.43
C ASP A 37 -18.80 -8.42 17.44
N GLU A 38 -19.51 -8.53 18.57
CA GLU A 38 -19.56 -7.48 19.58
C GLU A 38 -18.19 -7.23 20.24
N SER A 39 -17.39 -8.28 20.42
CA SER A 39 -16.04 -8.14 20.98
C SER A 39 -15.14 -7.36 20.03
N LEU A 40 -15.13 -7.73 18.74
CA LEU A 40 -14.34 -7.02 17.74
C LEU A 40 -14.79 -5.55 17.61
N ARG A 41 -16.10 -5.29 17.61
CA ARG A 41 -16.67 -3.93 17.60
C ARG A 41 -16.13 -3.08 18.76
N ALA A 42 -16.05 -3.64 19.97
CA ALA A 42 -15.51 -2.95 21.13
C ALA A 42 -14.01 -2.67 20.96
N GLN A 43 -13.24 -3.68 20.57
CA GLN A 43 -11.78 -3.57 20.42
C GLN A 43 -11.36 -2.55 19.35
N ILE A 44 -12.10 -2.42 18.25
CA ILE A 44 -11.80 -1.41 17.21
C ILE A 44 -11.87 0.02 17.77
N ARG A 45 -12.81 0.28 18.69
CA ARG A 45 -13.04 1.60 19.30
C ARG A 45 -12.07 1.93 20.44
N GLU A 46 -11.40 0.94 21.00
CA GLU A 46 -10.47 1.08 22.12
C GLU A 46 -9.02 1.08 21.61
N LYS A 47 -8.34 2.24 21.68
CA LYS A 47 -6.95 2.40 21.18
C LYS A 47 -5.97 1.45 21.87
N GLU A 48 -6.26 1.10 23.11
CA GLU A 48 -5.49 0.15 23.92
C GLU A 48 -5.51 -1.27 23.34
N CYS A 49 -6.54 -1.64 22.59
CA CYS A 49 -6.66 -2.94 21.91
C CYS A 49 -5.95 -2.97 20.55
N TRP A 50 -5.63 -1.82 19.96
CA TRP A 50 -5.04 -1.73 18.63
C TRP A 50 -3.74 -2.50 18.43
N PRO A 51 -2.80 -2.58 19.40
CA PRO A 51 -1.59 -3.39 19.24
C PRO A 51 -1.90 -4.87 19.03
N ALA A 52 -2.77 -5.44 19.87
CA ALA A 52 -3.17 -6.85 19.75
C ALA A 52 -3.93 -7.12 18.45
N LEU A 53 -4.86 -6.23 18.08
CA LEU A 53 -5.56 -6.31 16.81
C LEU A 53 -4.61 -6.22 15.60
N ALA A 54 -3.61 -5.35 15.67
CA ALA A 54 -2.63 -5.20 14.59
C ALA A 54 -1.76 -6.46 14.44
N ASP A 55 -1.38 -7.10 15.54
CA ASP A 55 -0.64 -8.36 15.53
C ASP A 55 -1.47 -9.50 14.92
N GLU A 56 -2.76 -9.58 15.28
CA GLU A 56 -3.71 -10.57 14.73
C GLU A 56 -3.94 -10.33 13.23
N PHE A 57 -4.33 -9.12 12.85
CA PHE A 57 -4.63 -8.77 11.46
C PHE A 57 -3.36 -8.77 10.60
N GLY A 58 -2.19 -8.58 11.23
CA GLY A 58 -0.88 -8.71 10.61
C GLY A 58 -0.55 -10.12 10.14
N GLN A 59 -1.26 -11.15 10.61
CA GLN A 59 -1.12 -12.53 10.12
C GLN A 59 -1.89 -12.78 8.83
N ASP A 60 -2.95 -12.00 8.56
CA ASP A 60 -3.71 -12.12 7.32
C ASP A 60 -2.94 -11.50 6.15
N ARG A 61 -2.90 -12.22 5.02
CA ARG A 61 -2.07 -11.81 3.88
C ARG A 61 -2.50 -10.50 3.25
N ILE A 62 -3.79 -10.17 3.32
CA ILE A 62 -4.38 -8.98 2.73
C ILE A 62 -4.36 -7.85 3.76
N LEU A 63 -4.88 -8.08 4.97
CA LEU A 63 -5.02 -7.03 5.99
C LEU A 63 -3.66 -6.47 6.42
N GLN A 64 -2.61 -7.30 6.49
CA GLN A 64 -1.28 -6.84 6.85
C GLN A 64 -0.76 -5.72 5.92
N THR A 65 -1.21 -5.67 4.67
CA THR A 65 -0.75 -4.66 3.70
C THR A 65 -1.23 -3.26 4.02
N PHE A 66 -2.28 -3.13 4.84
CA PHE A 66 -2.75 -1.85 5.38
C PHE A 66 -2.05 -1.45 6.67
N LEU A 67 -1.37 -2.39 7.35
CA LEU A 67 -0.82 -2.20 8.69
C LEU A 67 0.70 -1.99 8.70
N LYS A 68 1.40 -2.41 7.64
CA LYS A 68 2.84 -2.25 7.50
C LYS A 68 3.25 -2.06 6.05
N THR A 69 4.40 -1.42 5.85
CA THR A 69 5.09 -1.43 4.56
C THR A 69 5.62 -2.83 4.29
N THR A 70 5.17 -3.44 3.20
CA THR A 70 5.67 -4.72 2.71
C THR A 70 7.04 -4.54 2.05
N GLN A 71 7.84 -5.61 2.03
CA GLN A 71 9.14 -5.66 1.37
C GLN A 71 9.26 -7.00 0.66
N ALA A 72 10.02 -7.02 -0.43
CA ALA A 72 10.39 -8.22 -1.16
C ALA A 72 11.76 -7.99 -1.84
N VAL A 73 12.48 -9.07 -2.08
CA VAL A 73 13.72 -9.07 -2.88
C VAL A 73 13.37 -9.66 -4.23
N ASP A 74 13.31 -8.81 -5.26
CA ASP A 74 12.79 -9.20 -6.57
C ASP A 74 13.86 -9.59 -7.59
N ILE A 75 15.00 -8.87 -7.58
CA ILE A 75 16.09 -9.08 -8.54
C ILE A 75 17.40 -9.22 -7.78
N PHE A 76 18.17 -10.25 -8.13
CA PHE A 76 19.51 -10.49 -7.61
C PHE A 76 20.49 -10.61 -8.78
N ASN A 77 21.58 -9.85 -8.73
CA ASN A 77 22.68 -9.96 -9.69
C ASN A 77 23.98 -10.21 -8.93
N GLY A 78 24.86 -11.07 -9.44
CA GLY A 78 26.12 -11.31 -8.77
C GLY A 78 27.18 -11.96 -9.64
N GLY A 79 28.31 -11.26 -9.78
CA GLY A 79 29.52 -11.73 -10.43
C GLY A 79 29.46 -11.59 -11.95
N ILE A 80 30.62 -11.34 -12.56
CA ILE A 80 30.75 -11.20 -14.02
C ILE A 80 31.33 -12.49 -14.63
N LYS A 81 32.12 -13.24 -13.87
CA LYS A 81 32.76 -14.50 -14.28
C LYS A 81 32.76 -15.49 -13.12
N TYR A 82 32.75 -16.78 -13.43
CA TYR A 82 32.78 -17.88 -12.44
C TYR A 82 33.99 -17.85 -11.49
N ASN A 83 35.04 -17.10 -11.84
CA ASN A 83 36.26 -16.92 -11.06
C ASN A 83 36.44 -15.49 -10.50
N ALA A 84 35.38 -14.68 -10.48
CA ALA A 84 35.37 -13.32 -9.92
C ALA A 84 34.23 -13.17 -8.90
N LEU A 85 34.49 -12.45 -7.81
CA LEU A 85 33.49 -12.23 -6.75
C LEU A 85 32.37 -11.27 -7.22
N PRO A 86 31.16 -11.33 -6.63
CA PRO A 86 30.02 -10.49 -7.01
C PRO A 86 30.12 -9.02 -6.64
N GLU A 87 29.59 -8.14 -7.49
CA GLU A 87 29.43 -6.70 -7.27
C GLU A 87 27.97 -6.27 -7.57
N MET A 88 27.30 -5.67 -6.58
CA MET A 88 26.03 -4.90 -6.60
C MET A 88 24.67 -5.62 -6.44
N ASP A 89 23.78 -4.99 -5.66
CA ASP A 89 22.36 -5.33 -5.41
C ASP A 89 21.49 -4.06 -5.40
N PHE A 90 20.17 -4.20 -5.60
CA PHE A 90 19.22 -3.08 -5.77
C PHE A 90 18.01 -3.16 -4.82
N PHE A 91 17.49 -2.01 -4.37
CA PHE A 91 16.24 -1.89 -3.58
C PHE A 91 15.43 -0.62 -3.94
N GLU A 92 14.10 -0.69 -3.83
CA GLU A 92 13.17 0.44 -3.98
C GLU A 92 12.51 0.75 -2.62
N ALA A 93 12.46 2.03 -2.20
CA ALA A 93 12.07 2.38 -0.83
C ALA A 93 11.53 3.81 -0.67
N THR A 94 10.62 3.96 0.30
CA THR A 94 10.19 5.26 0.88
C THR A 94 11.22 5.77 1.89
N GLN A 95 11.18 7.06 2.26
CA GLN A 95 12.17 7.63 3.20
C GLN A 95 12.22 6.93 4.57
N ASN A 96 11.08 6.52 5.11
CA ASN A 96 11.03 5.77 6.37
C ASN A 96 11.65 4.37 6.25
N THR A 97 11.50 3.74 5.07
CA THR A 97 12.10 2.44 4.77
C THR A 97 13.61 2.55 4.69
N LEU A 98 14.13 3.60 4.04
CA LEU A 98 15.57 3.84 3.93
C LEU A 98 16.25 4.02 5.30
N LYS A 99 15.63 4.79 6.22
CA LYS A 99 16.15 4.94 7.59
C LYS A 99 16.16 3.61 8.36
N ARG A 100 15.17 2.76 8.16
CA ARG A 100 15.14 1.42 8.77
C ARG A 100 16.26 0.54 8.20
N LEU A 101 16.41 0.52 6.88
CA LEU A 101 17.46 -0.26 6.20
C LEU A 101 18.85 0.18 6.64
N ASP A 102 19.11 1.49 6.76
CA ASP A 102 20.35 2.01 7.33
C ASP A 102 20.63 1.44 8.72
N LYS A 103 19.63 1.51 9.62
CA LYS A 103 19.76 1.05 11.01
C LYS A 103 20.09 -0.44 11.13
N ILE A 104 19.55 -1.28 10.24
CA ILE A 104 19.78 -2.73 10.28
C ILE A 104 21.04 -3.14 9.52
N LEU A 105 21.35 -2.50 8.39
CA LEU A 105 22.45 -2.93 7.51
C LEU A 105 23.79 -2.30 7.90
N ARG A 106 23.80 -1.09 8.45
CA ARG A 106 25.06 -0.41 8.84
C ARG A 106 25.83 -1.16 9.93
N PRO A 107 25.21 -1.65 11.03
CA PRO A 107 25.91 -2.47 12.01
C PRO A 107 26.43 -3.78 11.41
N LEU A 108 25.65 -4.40 10.52
CA LEU A 108 26.05 -5.62 9.84
C LEU A 108 27.25 -5.37 8.92
N ALA A 109 27.28 -4.26 8.17
CA ALA A 109 28.45 -3.89 7.37
C ALA A 109 29.71 -3.74 8.24
N ALA A 110 29.58 -3.09 9.41
CA ALA A 110 30.68 -2.93 10.35
C ALA A 110 31.21 -4.27 10.90
N GLU A 111 30.33 -5.25 11.17
CA GLU A 111 30.71 -6.61 11.61
C GLU A 111 31.68 -7.29 10.62
N TYR A 112 31.51 -7.04 9.32
CA TYR A 112 32.34 -7.63 8.26
C TYR A 112 33.47 -6.70 7.77
N ASN A 113 33.76 -5.61 8.50
CA ASN A 113 34.74 -4.58 8.10
C ASN A 113 34.48 -4.00 6.70
N MET A 114 33.21 -3.89 6.31
CA MET A 114 32.79 -3.26 5.06
C MET A 114 32.46 -1.80 5.30
N SER A 115 32.78 -0.95 4.32
CA SER A 115 32.32 0.43 4.30
C SER A 115 30.84 0.46 3.92
N PHE A 116 30.08 1.36 4.54
CA PHE A 116 28.65 1.50 4.27
C PHE A 116 28.33 2.95 3.91
N ALA A 117 27.77 3.15 2.72
CA ALA A 117 27.21 4.43 2.29
C ALA A 117 25.69 4.30 2.26
N SER A 118 25.02 5.08 3.11
CA SER A 118 23.56 5.14 3.08
C SER A 118 23.07 5.98 1.92
N PHE A 119 21.75 6.02 1.80
CA PHE A 119 21.09 6.83 0.78
C PHE A 119 21.49 8.31 0.90
N GLY A 120 22.01 8.87 -0.20
CA GLY A 120 22.45 10.27 -0.28
C GLY A 120 23.82 10.56 0.36
N GLU A 121 24.48 9.55 0.95
CA GLU A 121 25.85 9.66 1.43
C GLU A 121 26.83 9.38 0.27
N THR A 122 27.89 10.17 0.18
CA THR A 122 28.99 9.88 -0.74
C THR A 122 29.86 8.77 -0.14
N PRO A 123 30.12 7.67 -0.87
CA PRO A 123 31.04 6.64 -0.41
C PRO A 123 32.43 7.20 -0.12
N THR A 124 33.07 6.70 0.92
CA THR A 124 34.45 7.04 1.28
C THR A 124 35.49 6.18 0.56
N THR A 125 35.05 5.07 -0.05
CA THR A 125 35.85 4.08 -0.77
C THR A 125 34.97 3.36 -1.79
N ASP A 126 35.56 2.93 -2.89
CA ASP A 126 34.91 2.06 -3.89
C ASP A 126 35.15 0.56 -3.59
N GLU A 127 36.09 0.24 -2.70
CA GLU A 127 36.42 -1.13 -2.29
C GLU A 127 35.67 -1.53 -1.01
N ASN A 128 35.23 -2.79 -0.92
CA ASN A 128 34.50 -3.36 0.22
C ASN A 128 33.31 -2.51 0.67
N LEU A 129 32.60 -1.94 -0.30
CA LEU A 129 31.48 -1.02 -0.08
C LEU A 129 30.14 -1.76 -0.15
N ILE A 130 29.26 -1.44 0.80
CA ILE A 130 27.81 -1.63 0.69
C ILE A 130 27.20 -0.24 0.50
N GLN A 131 26.59 -0.02 -0.64
CA GLN A 131 25.88 1.22 -0.94
C GLN A 131 24.39 0.95 -1.01
N LEU A 132 23.61 1.73 -0.27
CA LEU A 132 22.15 1.72 -0.40
C LEU A 132 21.74 2.82 -1.37
N ASP A 133 21.15 2.42 -2.49
CA ASP A 133 20.60 3.33 -3.49
C ASP A 133 19.16 2.93 -3.87
N THR A 134 18.45 3.86 -4.49
CA THR A 134 17.09 3.68 -4.99
C THR A 134 17.07 3.83 -6.50
N MET A 135 16.34 2.94 -7.19
CA MET A 135 16.07 3.07 -8.62
C MET A 135 14.56 3.22 -8.86
N GLY A 136 14.18 3.89 -9.95
CA GLY A 136 12.77 3.96 -10.37
C GLY A 136 11.95 5.07 -9.70
N ILE A 137 10.65 4.80 -9.51
CA ILE A 137 9.65 5.79 -9.10
C ILE A 137 9.60 5.84 -7.57
N ARG A 138 9.98 6.97 -7.01
CA ARG A 138 9.90 7.20 -5.56
C ARG A 138 8.67 8.02 -5.22
N LEU A 139 7.79 7.42 -4.44
CA LEU A 139 6.58 8.09 -3.98
C LEU A 139 6.39 7.95 -2.50
N GLU A 140 6.00 9.06 -1.90
CA GLU A 140 5.36 9.05 -0.59
C GLU A 140 3.95 8.46 -0.72
N PRO A 141 3.38 7.93 0.37
CA PRO A 141 2.00 7.45 0.37
C PRO A 141 1.03 8.49 -0.19
N ALA A 142 0.06 8.03 -0.97
CA ALA A 142 -0.96 8.91 -1.55
C ALA A 142 -1.66 9.72 -0.43
N PRO A 143 -1.95 11.02 -0.65
CA PRO A 143 -2.73 11.81 0.29
C PRO A 143 -4.07 11.13 0.58
N ILE A 144 -4.50 11.18 1.85
CA ILE A 144 -5.79 10.66 2.28
C ILE A 144 -6.88 11.60 1.77
N THR A 145 -7.73 11.11 0.87
CA THR A 145 -8.94 11.82 0.47
C THR A 145 -10.02 11.66 1.54
N LEU A 146 -10.67 12.77 1.91
CA LEU A 146 -11.71 12.76 2.93
C LEU A 146 -12.95 11.97 2.46
N PRO A 147 -13.52 11.11 3.33
CA PRO A 147 -14.75 10.38 3.05
C PRO A 147 -16.00 11.18 3.39
N THR A 148 -15.98 12.48 3.11
CA THR A 148 -17.04 13.44 3.42
C THR A 148 -17.09 14.54 2.37
N GLY A 149 -18.19 15.30 2.36
CA GLY A 149 -18.38 16.44 1.47
C GLY A 149 -18.98 16.07 0.12
N HIS A 150 -19.28 17.10 -0.68
CA HIS A 150 -20.10 16.93 -1.89
C HIS A 150 -19.53 15.91 -2.88
N ALA A 151 -18.21 15.87 -3.07
CA ALA A 151 -17.58 14.94 -4.01
C ALA A 151 -17.75 13.47 -3.55
N TRP A 152 -17.58 13.23 -2.25
CA TRP A 152 -17.88 11.93 -1.64
C TRP A 152 -19.36 11.58 -1.78
N ASP A 153 -20.27 12.53 -1.51
CA ASP A 153 -21.71 12.31 -1.59
C ASP A 153 -22.16 11.96 -3.01
N LEU A 154 -21.59 12.62 -4.02
CA LEU A 154 -21.84 12.31 -5.43
C LEU A 154 -21.37 10.89 -5.78
N MET A 155 -20.15 10.53 -5.38
CA MET A 155 -19.61 9.18 -5.59
C MET A 155 -20.45 8.14 -4.85
N GLY A 156 -20.65 8.30 -3.54
CA GLY A 156 -21.40 7.38 -2.70
C GLY A 156 -22.87 7.23 -3.11
N GLY A 157 -23.53 8.33 -3.48
CA GLY A 157 -24.90 8.29 -4.02
C GLY A 157 -24.98 7.54 -5.35
N THR A 158 -23.98 7.73 -6.22
CA THR A 158 -23.89 6.98 -7.49
C THR A 158 -23.66 5.48 -7.24
N ILE A 159 -22.77 5.13 -6.31
CA ILE A 159 -22.52 3.72 -5.92
C ILE A 159 -23.81 3.08 -5.40
N LYS A 160 -24.51 3.73 -4.46
CA LYS A 160 -25.78 3.22 -3.90
C LYS A 160 -26.89 3.08 -4.95
N HIS A 161 -26.89 3.90 -5.99
CA HIS A 161 -27.83 3.78 -7.10
C HIS A 161 -27.57 2.54 -7.96
N ILE A 162 -26.29 2.22 -8.22
CA ILE A 162 -25.90 1.05 -9.01
C ILE A 162 -25.99 -0.25 -8.20
N PHE A 163 -25.69 -0.17 -6.90
CA PHE A 163 -25.68 -1.30 -5.98
C PHE A 163 -26.67 -1.05 -4.82
N PRO A 164 -27.97 -1.37 -5.01
CA PRO A 164 -28.98 -1.20 -3.97
C PRO A 164 -28.60 -1.95 -2.69
N GLY A 165 -28.70 -1.27 -1.54
CA GLY A 165 -28.34 -1.82 -0.24
C GLY A 165 -26.85 -1.79 0.09
N ALA A 166 -25.98 -1.31 -0.82
CA ALA A 166 -24.56 -1.19 -0.52
C ALA A 166 -24.29 -0.13 0.56
N VAL A 167 -23.42 -0.49 1.50
CA VAL A 167 -22.79 0.45 2.45
C VAL A 167 -21.52 0.97 1.80
N VAL A 168 -21.40 2.29 1.67
CA VAL A 168 -20.23 2.94 1.06
C VAL A 168 -19.26 3.29 2.17
N VAL A 169 -18.07 2.71 2.10
CA VAL A 169 -17.05 2.79 3.15
C VAL A 169 -15.73 3.25 2.53
N PRO A 170 -14.99 4.19 3.13
CA PRO A 170 -13.64 4.47 2.68
C PRO A 170 -12.72 3.28 2.88
N SER A 171 -11.82 3.06 1.93
CA SER A 171 -10.78 2.07 2.03
C SER A 171 -9.53 2.55 1.32
N GLY A 172 -8.40 1.88 1.58
CA GLY A 172 -7.15 2.10 0.88
C GLY A 172 -7.03 1.17 -0.32
N MET A 173 -6.27 1.61 -1.32
CA MET A 173 -5.74 0.74 -2.37
C MET A 173 -4.26 0.57 -2.11
N THR A 174 -3.81 -0.67 -2.08
CA THR A 174 -2.44 -1.08 -1.71
C THR A 174 -1.47 -1.03 -2.89
N THR A 175 -2.01 -0.92 -4.11
CA THR A 175 -1.23 -0.85 -5.34
C THR A 175 -1.07 0.59 -5.82
N PHE A 176 0.01 0.79 -6.58
CA PHE A 176 0.31 2.05 -7.23
C PHE A 176 -0.72 2.38 -8.33
N ALA A 177 -0.99 3.67 -8.54
CA ALA A 177 -1.85 4.19 -9.59
C ALA A 177 -1.35 5.56 -10.04
N ASP A 178 -1.74 5.99 -11.23
CA ASP A 178 -1.33 7.28 -11.82
C ASP A 178 -1.85 8.53 -11.08
N THR A 179 -2.51 8.36 -9.93
CA THR A 179 -3.03 9.45 -9.10
C THR A 179 -1.94 10.43 -8.68
N GLN A 180 -0.67 10.00 -8.60
CA GLN A 180 0.49 10.86 -8.32
C GLN A 180 0.54 12.11 -9.20
N TYR A 181 0.12 12.01 -10.47
CA TYR A 181 0.14 13.12 -11.41
C TYR A 181 -1.01 14.10 -11.18
N PHE A 182 -2.00 13.72 -10.38
CA PHE A 182 -3.20 14.49 -10.07
C PHE A 182 -3.20 15.09 -8.66
N TRP A 183 -2.31 14.65 -7.76
CA TRP A 183 -2.29 15.11 -6.36
C TRP A 183 -2.18 16.63 -6.21
N ASN A 184 -1.48 17.31 -7.13
CA ASN A 184 -1.31 18.77 -7.10
C ASN A 184 -2.46 19.57 -7.73
N VAL A 185 -3.41 18.90 -8.39
CA VAL A 185 -4.52 19.55 -9.11
C VAL A 185 -5.90 19.13 -8.61
N ALA A 186 -5.98 18.07 -7.79
CA ALA A 186 -7.22 17.59 -7.19
C ALA A 186 -6.97 17.05 -5.77
N THR A 187 -7.82 17.46 -4.83
CA THR A 187 -7.81 16.98 -3.44
C THR A 187 -8.76 15.80 -3.21
N HIS A 188 -9.80 15.68 -4.04
CA HIS A 188 -10.82 14.63 -3.95
C HIS A 188 -10.56 13.55 -5.02
N ILE A 189 -9.66 12.60 -4.71
CA ILE A 189 -9.26 11.54 -5.64
C ILE A 189 -9.78 10.19 -5.11
N TYR A 190 -10.84 9.70 -5.72
CA TYR A 190 -11.45 8.41 -5.39
C TYR A 190 -11.06 7.34 -6.41
N ARG A 191 -10.59 6.19 -5.91
CA ARG A 191 -10.27 5.00 -6.70
C ARG A 191 -11.33 3.95 -6.44
N PHE A 192 -12.06 3.55 -7.48
CA PHE A 192 -13.19 2.64 -7.33
C PHE A 192 -13.31 1.71 -8.53
N ALA A 193 -13.40 0.42 -8.25
CA ALA A 193 -13.76 -0.61 -9.23
C ALA A 193 -15.26 -0.92 -9.06
N PRO A 194 -16.14 -0.51 -9.99
CA PRO A 194 -17.59 -0.69 -9.89
C PRO A 194 -18.06 -2.13 -10.20
N ALA A 195 -17.50 -3.09 -9.48
CA ALA A 195 -17.87 -4.51 -9.57
C ALA A 195 -17.33 -5.29 -8.35
N SER A 196 -17.92 -6.46 -8.09
CA SER A 196 -17.44 -7.34 -7.02
C SER A 196 -16.10 -7.98 -7.41
N LEU A 197 -15.16 -8.01 -6.45
CA LEU A 197 -13.88 -8.73 -6.59
C LEU A 197 -14.08 -10.27 -6.65
N GLU A 198 -15.27 -10.77 -6.34
CA GLU A 198 -15.59 -12.19 -6.51
C GLU A 198 -15.74 -12.59 -7.99
N ILE A 199 -16.08 -11.63 -8.85
CA ILE A 199 -16.37 -11.86 -10.27
C ILE A 199 -15.31 -11.24 -11.20
N ILE A 200 -14.21 -10.76 -10.63
CA ILE A 200 -13.01 -10.38 -11.36
C ILE A 200 -11.84 -11.19 -10.82
N LYS A 201 -11.10 -11.86 -11.70
CA LYS A 201 -10.09 -12.84 -11.32
C LYS A 201 -8.78 -12.61 -12.06
N ASN A 202 -7.71 -13.02 -11.37
CA ASN A 202 -6.37 -13.14 -11.94
C ASN A 202 -5.79 -11.83 -12.47
N TYR A 203 -6.09 -10.70 -11.81
CA TYR A 203 -5.42 -9.43 -12.12
C TYR A 203 -3.90 -9.62 -12.17
N HIS A 204 -3.28 -9.19 -13.28
CA HIS A 204 -1.83 -9.23 -13.47
C HIS A 204 -1.22 -10.64 -13.48
N THR A 205 -2.02 -11.67 -13.79
CA THR A 205 -1.50 -13.04 -13.92
C THR A 205 -2.23 -13.82 -15.01
N VAL A 206 -1.88 -15.10 -15.18
CA VAL A 206 -2.40 -15.97 -16.23
C VAL A 206 -3.93 -16.12 -16.11
N ASP A 207 -4.62 -16.14 -17.25
CA ASP A 207 -6.08 -16.21 -17.35
C ASP A 207 -6.83 -15.08 -16.63
N GLU A 208 -6.29 -13.86 -16.72
CA GLU A 208 -6.98 -12.63 -16.31
C GLU A 208 -8.35 -12.54 -17.00
N ARG A 209 -9.42 -12.38 -16.20
CA ARG A 209 -10.80 -12.37 -16.71
C ARG A 209 -11.74 -11.59 -15.81
N ILE A 210 -12.78 -11.04 -16.45
CA ILE A 210 -13.91 -10.38 -15.80
C ILE A 210 -15.20 -11.09 -16.21
N HIS A 211 -16.14 -11.26 -15.28
CA HIS A 211 -17.49 -11.71 -15.63
C HIS A 211 -18.22 -10.61 -16.41
N VAL A 212 -19.18 -10.99 -17.27
CA VAL A 212 -19.96 -10.02 -18.06
C VAL A 212 -20.72 -9.04 -17.17
N ASP A 213 -21.20 -9.49 -16.00
CA ASP A 213 -21.89 -8.63 -15.04
C ASP A 213 -20.97 -7.55 -14.46
N ALA A 214 -19.69 -7.88 -14.22
CA ALA A 214 -18.70 -6.90 -13.77
C ALA A 214 -18.49 -5.80 -14.83
N SER A 215 -18.42 -6.20 -16.10
CA SER A 215 -18.34 -5.26 -17.23
C SER A 215 -19.59 -4.37 -17.31
N MET A 216 -20.77 -4.96 -17.13
CA MET A 216 -22.04 -4.23 -17.20
C MET A 216 -22.20 -3.22 -16.05
N SER A 217 -21.92 -3.62 -14.81
CA SER A 217 -21.93 -2.71 -13.66
C SER A 217 -20.93 -1.56 -13.83
N THR A 218 -19.78 -1.84 -14.45
CA THR A 218 -18.79 -0.82 -14.79
C THR A 218 -19.31 0.21 -15.77
N ILE A 219 -19.94 -0.22 -16.87
CA ILE A 219 -20.55 0.68 -17.85
C ILE A 219 -21.66 1.52 -17.21
N GLN A 220 -22.54 0.89 -16.42
CA GLN A 220 -23.64 1.59 -15.75
C GLN A 220 -23.13 2.64 -14.76
N PHE A 221 -22.10 2.32 -13.98
CA PHE A 221 -21.50 3.24 -13.03
C PHE A 221 -20.90 4.46 -13.72
N PHE A 222 -20.06 4.27 -14.74
CA PHE A 222 -19.45 5.39 -15.46
C PHE A 222 -20.49 6.23 -16.21
N TYR A 223 -21.51 5.61 -16.80
CA TYR A 223 -22.63 6.34 -17.36
C TYR A 223 -23.32 7.21 -16.29
N LYS A 224 -23.60 6.63 -15.12
CA LYS A 224 -24.34 7.33 -14.07
C LYS A 224 -23.52 8.44 -13.41
N VAL A 225 -22.23 8.24 -13.16
CA VAL A 225 -21.38 9.29 -12.57
C VAL A 225 -21.28 10.49 -13.52
N MET A 226 -21.11 10.26 -14.82
CA MET A 226 -21.11 11.32 -15.84
C MET A 226 -22.44 12.08 -15.89
N ARG A 227 -23.57 11.38 -15.74
CA ARG A 227 -24.90 12.01 -15.69
C ARG A 227 -25.12 12.80 -14.41
N ASN A 228 -24.68 12.27 -13.27
CA ASN A 228 -24.82 12.92 -11.98
C ASN A 228 -23.88 14.12 -11.83
N SER A 229 -22.76 14.15 -12.56
CA SER A 229 -21.81 15.27 -12.57
C SER A 229 -22.17 16.39 -13.55
N VAL A 230 -23.30 16.32 -14.26
CA VAL A 230 -23.74 17.40 -15.15
C VAL A 230 -24.04 18.64 -14.32
N GLY A 231 -23.37 19.75 -14.64
CA GLY A 231 -23.49 20.99 -13.87
C GLY A 231 -22.70 20.99 -12.57
N TRP A 232 -21.84 19.98 -12.34
CA TRP A 232 -20.92 19.98 -11.22
C TRP A 232 -20.01 21.19 -11.26
N GLN A 233 -19.98 21.94 -10.16
CA GLN A 233 -19.04 23.03 -9.95
C GLN A 233 -18.10 22.58 -8.85
N SER A 234 -16.80 22.60 -9.13
CA SER A 234 -15.82 22.43 -8.06
C SER A 234 -16.03 23.57 -7.05
N PRO A 235 -16.16 23.28 -5.75
CA PRO A 235 -16.05 24.31 -4.73
C PRO A 235 -14.67 24.99 -4.79
#